data_AF-A0A4Y2H895-F1
#
_entry.id   AF-A0A4Y2H895-F1
#
_cell.length_a   1.000
_cell.length_b   1.000
_cell.length_c   1.000
_cell.angle_alpha   90.00
_cell.angle_beta   90.00
_cell.angle_gamma   90.00
#
_symmetry.space_group_name_H-M   'P 1'
#
loop_
_entity.id
_entity.type
_entity.pdbx_description
1 polymer ?
#
loop_
_entity_poly.entity_id
_entity_poly.type
_entity_poly.pdbx_seq_one_letter_code
_entity_poly.pdbx_strand_id
1 'polypeptide(L)'
;MVSSRTLDMIGQLHCDIFQQNRLMLNLVDMKIKMIRSKLNFCLLSTNNSEYNVALEHASLFVRKVKVSPGVSLGHAKGLGKTSAKYPIDRVVCKTYSVPKGSLSFMQDNVFHGSMPKRLIITFVKNAAINGQYSLNPFNFKHHKLNFLGI
;
A
#
# COMPACT_ATOMS: atom_id res chain seq x y z
N MET A 1 8.23 34.86 6.92
CA MET A 1 8.32 33.60 7.69
C MET A 1 7.27 32.65 7.13
N VAL A 2 7.66 31.47 6.66
CA VAL A 2 6.70 30.46 6.20
C VAL A 2 6.03 29.87 7.45
N SER A 3 4.73 30.06 7.60
CA SER A 3 3.98 29.50 8.73
C SER A 3 3.86 27.98 8.57
N SER A 4 4.69 27.21 9.26
CA SER A 4 4.53 25.76 9.36
C SER A 4 3.46 25.41 10.39
N ARG A 5 2.75 24.29 10.17
CA ARG A 5 1.81 23.73 11.15
C ARG A 5 2.12 22.25 11.32
N THR A 6 2.21 21.82 12.57
CA THR A 6 2.29 20.40 12.91
C THR A 6 0.90 19.78 12.76
N LEU A 7 0.88 18.55 12.25
CA LEU A 7 -0.33 17.77 12.07
C LEU A 7 -0.07 16.33 12.50
N ASP A 8 -1.02 15.75 13.23
CA ASP A 8 -0.98 14.36 13.64
C ASP A 8 -1.83 13.51 12.70
N MET A 9 -1.27 12.39 12.24
CA MET A 9 -1.96 11.43 11.40
C MET A 9 -1.87 10.04 12.03
N ILE A 10 -2.99 9.31 12.00
CA ILE A 10 -3.05 7.91 12.40
C ILE A 10 -3.72 7.10 11.30
N GLY A 11 -3.17 5.93 11.01
CA GLY A 11 -3.68 5.04 9.98
C GLY A 11 -3.13 3.62 10.13
N GLN A 12 -3.81 2.68 9.50
CA GLN A 12 -3.34 1.30 9.45
C GLN A 12 -2.16 1.18 8.47
N LEU A 13 -1.19 0.33 8.80
CA LEU A 13 -0.17 -0.06 7.84
C LEU A 13 -0.78 -0.94 6.75
N HIS A 14 -0.82 -0.43 5.52
CA HIS A 14 -1.28 -1.15 4.33
C HIS A 14 -0.21 -2.16 3.85
N CYS A 15 0.01 -3.22 4.62
CA CYS A 15 0.87 -4.34 4.27
C CYS A 15 0.04 -5.63 4.25
N ASP A 16 0.22 -6.48 3.24
CA ASP A 16 -0.63 -7.66 2.99
C ASP A 16 -0.78 -8.59 4.22
N ILE A 17 0.29 -8.77 4.99
CA ILE A 17 0.29 -9.62 6.19
C ILE A 17 -0.54 -9.03 7.35
N PHE A 18 -0.77 -7.72 7.36
CA PHE A 18 -1.56 -7.02 8.38
C PHE A 18 -3.04 -6.88 8.00
N GLN A 19 -3.45 -7.38 6.83
CA GLN A 19 -4.83 -7.31 6.32
C GLN A 19 -5.65 -8.57 6.64
N GLN A 20 -5.12 -9.47 7.47
CA GLN A 20 -5.77 -10.72 7.85
C GLN A 20 -6.04 -10.77 9.37
N ASN A 21 -6.98 -11.64 9.78
CA ASN A 21 -7.55 -11.63 11.13
C ASN A 21 -6.78 -12.49 12.17
N ARG A 22 -5.63 -13.07 11.81
CA ARG A 22 -4.80 -13.90 12.68
C ARG A 22 -3.71 -13.05 13.34
N LEU A 23 -3.60 -13.17 14.65
CA LEU A 23 -2.51 -12.54 15.39
C LEU A 23 -1.20 -13.28 15.12
N MET A 24 -0.10 -12.52 15.11
CA MET A 24 1.24 -13.10 15.10
C MET A 24 1.48 -13.91 16.37
N LEU A 25 2.21 -15.00 16.25
CA LEU A 25 2.62 -15.80 17.39
C LEU A 25 3.56 -15.00 18.29
N ASN A 26 3.56 -15.35 19.58
CA ASN A 26 4.49 -14.77 20.53
C ASN A 26 5.93 -15.22 20.19
N LEU A 27 6.92 -14.42 20.61
CA LEU A 27 8.34 -14.70 20.39
C LEU A 27 8.76 -14.77 18.91
N VAL A 28 8.05 -14.04 18.04
CA VAL A 28 8.43 -13.84 16.64
C VAL A 28 8.95 -12.43 16.47
N ASP A 29 10.19 -12.30 16.02
CA ASP A 29 10.79 -11.00 15.71
C ASP A 29 10.14 -10.37 14.46
N MET A 30 9.76 -9.11 14.58
CA MET A 30 9.16 -8.34 13.49
C MET A 30 9.99 -7.09 13.22
N LYS A 31 10.36 -6.90 11.95
CA LYS A 31 11.03 -5.69 11.48
C LYS A 31 10.17 -4.99 10.43
N ILE A 32 9.77 -3.76 10.70
CA ILE A 32 9.03 -2.91 9.78
C ILE A 32 9.97 -1.82 9.26
N LYS A 33 10.16 -1.76 7.94
CA LYS A 33 10.92 -0.70 7.28
C LYS A 33 9.95 0.18 6.50
N MET A 34 9.85 1.45 6.88
CA MET A 34 9.07 2.45 6.16
C MET A 34 10.03 3.32 5.35
N ILE A 35 9.77 3.43 4.04
CA ILE A 35 10.55 4.27 3.13
C ILE A 35 9.65 5.43 2.73
N ARG A 36 10.08 6.66 3.02
CA ARG A 36 9.30 7.85 2.70
C ARG A 36 9.28 8.09 1.20
N SER A 37 8.10 8.33 0.64
CA SER A 37 7.94 8.80 -0.74
C SER A 37 8.58 10.18 -0.93
N LYS A 38 8.86 10.54 -2.19
CA LYS A 38 9.35 11.88 -2.54
C LYS A 38 8.31 12.95 -2.15
N LEU A 39 8.78 14.14 -1.76
CA LEU A 39 7.92 15.24 -1.31
C LEU A 39 6.87 15.65 -2.37
N ASN A 40 7.30 15.66 -3.62
CA ASN A 40 6.46 15.98 -4.77
C ASN A 40 5.37 14.94 -5.07
N PHE A 41 5.49 13.74 -4.51
CA PHE A 41 4.46 12.71 -4.59
C PHE A 41 3.48 12.78 -3.42
N CYS A 42 3.94 13.12 -2.22
CA CYS A 42 3.10 13.15 -1.01
C CYS A 42 2.41 14.51 -0.74
N LEU A 43 2.77 15.57 -1.46
CA LEU A 43 2.21 16.91 -1.29
C LEU A 43 1.56 17.43 -2.56
N LEU A 44 0.48 18.18 -2.38
CA LEU A 44 -0.19 18.95 -3.43
C LEU A 44 -0.01 20.44 -3.15
N SER A 45 0.26 21.21 -4.20
CA SER A 45 0.35 22.66 -4.14
C SER A 45 -0.53 23.30 -5.20
N THR A 46 -1.42 24.20 -4.79
CA THR A 46 -2.21 25.03 -5.71
C THR A 46 -1.34 25.96 -6.55
N ASN A 47 -0.26 26.47 -5.97
CA ASN A 47 0.62 27.47 -6.60
C ASN A 47 1.88 26.84 -7.20
N ASN A 48 1.90 25.51 -7.33
CA ASN A 48 3.07 24.73 -7.77
C ASN A 48 4.39 25.07 -7.04
N SER A 49 4.28 25.50 -5.77
CA SER A 49 5.39 25.83 -4.90
C SER A 49 5.93 24.58 -4.22
N GLU A 50 7.24 24.56 -3.96
CA GLU A 50 7.86 23.46 -3.23
C GLU A 50 7.60 23.60 -1.73
N TYR A 51 7.10 22.52 -1.13
CA TYR A 51 6.90 22.43 0.32
C TYR A 51 7.74 21.29 0.88
N ASN A 52 8.19 21.47 2.12
CA ASN A 52 8.92 20.44 2.85
C ASN A 52 8.04 19.86 3.96
N VAL A 53 8.23 18.57 4.23
CA VAL A 53 7.61 17.86 5.36
C VAL A 53 8.72 17.25 6.20
N ALA A 54 8.69 17.54 7.49
CA ALA A 54 9.52 16.89 8.49
C ALA A 54 8.65 15.92 9.30
N LEU A 55 9.18 14.75 9.62
CA LEU A 55 8.56 13.83 10.57
C LEU A 55 9.13 14.16 11.94
N GLU A 56 8.33 14.79 12.80
CA GLU A 56 8.74 15.15 14.16
C GLU A 56 8.71 13.93 15.09
N HIS A 57 7.65 13.13 15.00
CA HIS A 57 7.45 11.94 15.82
C HIS A 57 6.77 10.82 15.02
N ALA A 58 7.15 9.58 15.30
CA ALA A 58 6.53 8.40 14.72
C ALA A 58 6.33 7.34 15.81
N SER A 59 5.13 6.79 15.89
CA SER A 59 4.76 5.75 16.85
C SER A 59 4.00 4.62 16.18
N LEU A 60 4.20 3.40 16.67
CA LEU A 60 3.50 2.21 16.20
C LEU A 60 2.65 1.65 17.34
N PHE A 61 1.34 1.61 17.14
CA PHE A 61 0.40 0.98 18.06
C PHE A 61 0.21 -0.49 17.66
N VAL A 62 0.56 -1.41 18.57
CA VAL A 62 0.46 -2.85 18.33
C VAL A 62 -0.54 -3.49 19.29
N ARG A 63 -1.48 -4.26 18.76
CA ARG A 63 -2.41 -5.05 19.57
C ARG A 63 -1.70 -6.28 20.13
N LYS A 64 -1.66 -6.39 21.47
CA LYS A 64 -1.20 -7.59 22.19
C LYS A 64 -2.39 -8.26 22.87
N VAL A 65 -2.40 -9.59 22.92
CA VAL A 65 -3.46 -10.39 23.56
C VAL A 65 -2.84 -11.34 24.57
N LYS A 66 -3.41 -11.38 25.77
CA LYS A 66 -3.05 -12.36 26.80
C LYS A 66 -3.81 -13.66 26.53
N VAL A 67 -3.06 -14.74 26.36
CA VAL A 67 -3.59 -16.07 26.02
C VAL A 67 -3.60 -16.95 27.27
N SER A 68 -4.60 -17.82 27.42
CA SER A 68 -4.64 -18.76 28.57
C SER A 68 -3.51 -19.79 28.49
N PRO A 69 -3.03 -20.33 29.62
CA PRO A 69 -1.91 -21.29 29.63
C PRO A 69 -2.17 -22.53 28.75
N GLY A 70 -3.39 -23.04 28.73
CA GLY A 70 -3.77 -24.19 27.91
C GLY A 70 -3.66 -23.93 26.40
N VAL A 71 -4.04 -22.74 25.94
CA VAL A 71 -3.90 -22.36 24.53
C VAL A 71 -2.43 -22.15 24.16
N SER A 72 -1.62 -21.55 25.05
CA SER A 72 -0.17 -21.42 24.84
C SER A 72 0.52 -22.78 24.70
N LEU A 73 0.17 -23.75 25.57
CA LEU A 73 0.69 -25.11 25.49
C LEU A 73 0.23 -25.83 24.21
N GLY A 74 -1.03 -25.64 23.83
CA GLY A 74 -1.60 -26.14 22.58
C GLY A 74 -0.85 -25.63 21.35
N HIS A 75 -0.55 -24.33 21.29
CA HIS A 75 0.28 -23.73 20.23
C HIS A 75 1.67 -24.35 20.21
N ALA A 76 2.36 -24.49 21.35
CA ALA A 76 3.70 -25.10 21.40
C ALA A 76 3.70 -26.54 20.87
N LYS A 77 2.73 -27.37 21.27
CA LYS A 77 2.58 -28.76 20.78
C LYS A 77 2.24 -28.81 19.28
N GLY A 78 1.41 -27.89 18.80
CA GLY A 78 1.05 -27.79 17.38
C GLY A 78 2.24 -27.38 16.50
N LEU A 79 3.03 -26.40 16.97
CA LEU A 79 4.23 -25.90 16.29
C LEU A 79 5.35 -26.93 16.22
N GLY A 80 5.42 -27.86 17.18
CA GLY A 80 6.31 -29.02 17.12
C GLY A 80 5.96 -30.02 16.01
N LYS A 81 4.75 -29.96 15.44
CA LYS A 81 4.29 -30.86 14.36
C LYS A 81 4.23 -30.17 13.01
N THR A 82 3.76 -28.92 12.97
CA THR A 82 3.51 -28.18 11.74
C THR A 82 3.75 -26.69 11.94
N SER A 83 4.24 -26.01 10.90
CA SER A 83 4.45 -24.56 10.93
C SER A 83 3.13 -23.79 10.98
N ALA A 84 3.17 -22.61 11.61
CA ALA A 84 2.06 -21.66 11.57
C ALA A 84 1.78 -21.21 10.13
N LYS A 85 0.50 -21.18 9.76
CA LYS A 85 0.06 -20.75 8.42
C LYS A 85 -0.69 -19.43 8.53
N TYR A 86 -0.17 -18.41 7.85
CA TYR A 86 -0.79 -17.11 7.70
C TYR A 86 -1.27 -16.96 6.26
N PRO A 87 -2.59 -17.02 5.99
CA PRO A 87 -3.12 -16.69 4.68
C PRO A 87 -2.84 -15.22 4.37
N ILE A 88 -2.39 -14.94 3.14
CA ILE A 88 -2.08 -13.61 2.65
C ILE A 88 -2.73 -13.46 1.28
N ASP A 89 -3.55 -12.43 1.11
CA ASP A 89 -3.98 -11.97 -0.20
C ASP A 89 -3.01 -10.88 -0.68
N ARG A 90 -2.20 -11.20 -1.68
CA ARG A 90 -1.18 -10.28 -2.19
C ARG A 90 -1.78 -9.23 -3.11
N VAL A 91 -1.44 -7.97 -2.88
CA VAL A 91 -1.79 -6.87 -3.79
C VAL A 91 -0.58 -6.57 -4.66
N VAL A 92 -0.74 -6.70 -5.98
CA VAL A 92 0.31 -6.40 -6.95
C VAL A 92 -0.13 -5.22 -7.81
N CYS A 93 0.65 -4.14 -7.78
CA CYS A 93 0.45 -3.00 -8.66
C CYS A 93 1.40 -3.12 -9.86
N LYS A 94 0.85 -3.02 -11.07
CA LYS A 94 1.61 -2.89 -12.32
C LYS A 94 1.20 -1.61 -13.01
N THR A 95 2.19 -0.88 -13.52
CA THR A 95 1.96 0.41 -14.20
C THR A 95 2.44 0.29 -15.63
N TYR A 96 1.59 0.71 -16.56
CA TYR A 96 1.89 0.76 -17.99
C TYR A 96 1.70 2.19 -18.50
N SER A 97 2.58 2.62 -19.39
CA SER A 97 2.49 3.95 -20.00
C SER A 97 1.73 3.87 -21.31
N VAL A 98 0.61 4.57 -21.40
CA VAL A 98 -0.17 4.70 -22.64
C VAL A 98 0.21 6.01 -23.33
N PRO A 99 0.69 5.99 -24.59
CA PRO A 99 1.01 7.20 -25.33
C PRO A 99 -0.19 8.14 -25.53
N LYS A 100 0.08 9.44 -25.62
CA LYS A 100 -0.96 10.43 -25.90
C LYS A 100 -1.51 10.23 -27.31
N GLY A 101 -2.84 10.18 -27.44
CA GLY A 101 -3.51 10.01 -28.73
C GLY A 101 -3.75 8.56 -29.15
N SER A 102 -3.31 7.58 -28.33
CA SER A 102 -3.63 6.18 -28.56
C SER A 102 -5.14 5.94 -28.43
N LEU A 103 -5.74 5.32 -29.45
CA LEU A 103 -7.15 4.88 -29.45
C LEU A 103 -7.32 3.48 -28.84
N SER A 104 -6.27 2.66 -28.92
CA SER A 104 -6.23 1.31 -28.36
C SER A 104 -4.89 1.09 -27.64
N PHE A 105 -4.93 0.27 -26.60
CA PHE A 105 -3.76 -0.19 -25.86
C PHE A 105 -3.99 -1.64 -25.47
N MET A 106 -3.05 -2.52 -25.80
CA MET A 106 -3.08 -3.93 -25.48
C MET A 106 -1.83 -4.27 -24.69
N GLN A 107 -2.00 -5.03 -23.62
CA GLN A 107 -0.89 -5.48 -22.78
C GLN A 107 -1.05 -6.96 -22.49
N ASP A 108 -0.16 -7.76 -23.08
CA ASP A 108 -0.15 -9.19 -22.84
C ASP A 108 0.57 -9.54 -21.54
N ASN A 109 0.27 -10.74 -21.03
CA ASN A 109 0.94 -11.34 -19.88
C ASN A 109 0.95 -10.42 -18.63
N VAL A 110 -0.16 -9.70 -18.40
CA VAL A 110 -0.30 -8.82 -17.23
C VAL A 110 -0.07 -9.59 -15.92
N PHE A 111 -0.40 -10.88 -15.86
CA PHE A 111 -0.13 -11.74 -14.71
C PHE A 111 0.74 -12.92 -15.13
N HIS A 112 1.76 -13.21 -14.32
CA HIS A 112 2.60 -14.38 -14.50
C HIS A 112 2.39 -15.28 -13.28
N GLY A 113 1.98 -16.53 -13.49
CA GLY A 113 1.70 -17.48 -12.42
C GLY A 113 0.27 -17.37 -11.89
N SER A 114 0.10 -17.00 -10.62
CA SER A 114 -1.20 -17.05 -9.94
C SER A 114 -2.19 -16.05 -10.53
N MET A 115 -3.37 -16.54 -10.95
CA MET A 115 -4.48 -15.71 -11.40
C MET A 115 -5.02 -14.84 -10.24
N PRO A 116 -5.16 -13.52 -10.41
CA PRO A 116 -5.74 -12.67 -9.38
C PRO A 116 -7.22 -12.96 -9.17
N LYS A 117 -7.67 -12.88 -7.91
CA LYS A 117 -9.10 -12.97 -7.55
C LYS A 117 -9.88 -11.70 -7.89
N ARG A 118 -9.19 -10.56 -8.00
CA ARG A 118 -9.77 -9.24 -8.24
C ARG A 118 -8.82 -8.39 -9.07
N LEU A 119 -9.37 -7.73 -10.08
CA LEU A 119 -8.67 -6.77 -10.93
C LEU A 119 -9.23 -5.37 -10.69
N ILE A 120 -8.34 -4.42 -10.48
CA ILE A 120 -8.67 -2.99 -10.38
C ILE A 120 -7.81 -2.29 -11.43
N ILE A 121 -8.47 -1.71 -12.43
CA ILE A 121 -7.81 -0.98 -13.51
C ILE A 121 -8.12 0.50 -13.31
N THR A 122 -7.06 1.30 -13.24
CA THR A 122 -7.16 2.74 -13.01
C THR A 122 -6.25 3.48 -13.96
N PHE A 123 -6.66 4.70 -14.32
CA PHE A 123 -5.88 5.58 -15.18
C PHE A 123 -5.58 6.87 -14.45
N VAL A 124 -4.34 7.32 -14.61
CA VAL A 124 -3.87 8.57 -14.02
C VAL A 124 -2.85 9.19 -14.98
N LYS A 125 -2.75 10.52 -14.98
CA LYS A 125 -1.75 11.21 -15.80
C LYS A 125 -0.35 10.82 -15.35
N ASN A 126 0.54 10.49 -16.30
CA ASN A 126 1.94 10.18 -16.01
C ASN A 126 2.62 11.27 -15.17
N ALA A 127 2.36 12.54 -15.47
CA ALA A 127 2.90 13.66 -14.70
C ALA A 127 2.46 13.67 -13.21
N ALA A 128 1.30 13.12 -12.87
CA ALA A 128 0.85 12.99 -11.49
C ALA A 128 1.64 11.89 -10.75
N ILE A 129 1.86 10.73 -11.39
CA ILE A 129 2.70 9.65 -10.82
C ILE A 129 4.13 10.14 -10.59
N ASN A 130 4.66 10.98 -11.50
CA ASN A 130 6.00 11.56 -11.38
C ASN A 130 6.09 12.70 -10.36
N GLY A 131 4.98 13.07 -9.71
CA GLY A 131 4.94 14.05 -8.63
C GLY A 131 4.91 15.50 -9.10
N GLN A 132 4.13 15.83 -10.14
CA GLN A 132 3.80 17.22 -10.42
C GLN A 132 2.88 17.76 -9.32
N TYR A 133 3.31 18.79 -8.56
CA TYR A 133 2.60 19.27 -7.37
C TYR A 133 1.13 19.70 -7.59
N SER A 134 0.78 20.12 -8.81
CA SER A 134 -0.60 20.51 -9.15
C SER A 134 -1.52 19.31 -9.47
N LEU A 135 -0.99 18.09 -9.54
CA LEU A 135 -1.72 16.89 -9.92
C LEU A 135 -1.70 15.84 -8.81
N ASN A 136 -2.85 15.22 -8.56
CA ASN A 136 -2.99 14.16 -7.56
C ASN A 136 -2.80 12.76 -8.17
N PRO A 137 -1.79 11.98 -7.74
CA PRO A 137 -1.57 10.61 -8.24
C PRO A 137 -2.67 9.62 -7.84
N PHE A 138 -3.49 9.95 -6.84
CA PHE A 138 -4.62 9.14 -6.37
C PHE A 138 -5.98 9.57 -6.94
N ASN A 139 -5.99 10.57 -7.84
CA ASN A 139 -7.20 10.99 -8.54
C ASN A 139 -7.31 10.27 -9.88
N PHE A 140 -7.91 9.08 -9.85
CA PHE A 140 -8.10 8.25 -11.04
C PHE A 140 -9.19 8.84 -11.95
N LYS A 141 -8.92 8.85 -13.25
CA LYS A 141 -9.81 9.45 -14.25
C LYS A 141 -10.30 8.40 -15.22
N HIS A 142 -11.53 8.54 -15.68
CA HIS A 142 -12.11 7.64 -16.68
C HIS A 142 -11.47 7.77 -18.07
N HIS A 143 -10.89 8.94 -18.39
CA HIS A 143 -10.30 9.25 -19.70
C HIS A 143 -11.21 8.97 -20.92
N LYS A 144 -12.54 8.92 -20.71
CA LYS A 144 -13.54 8.59 -21.74
C LYS A 144 -13.33 7.21 -22.38
N LEU A 145 -12.79 6.25 -21.62
CA LEU A 145 -12.69 4.85 -22.07
C LEU A 145 -14.09 4.31 -22.39
N ASN A 146 -14.29 3.79 -23.58
CA ASN A 146 -15.59 3.22 -23.99
C ASN A 146 -15.60 1.69 -24.01
N PHE A 147 -14.44 1.05 -24.00
CA PHE A 147 -14.29 -0.40 -24.05
C PHE A 147 -13.08 -0.86 -23.22
N LEU A 148 -13.25 -1.98 -22.52
CA LEU A 148 -12.21 -2.66 -21.76
C LEU A 148 -12.40 -4.18 -21.92
N GLY A 149 -11.38 -4.86 -22.43
CA GLY A 149 -11.31 -6.32 -22.50
C GLY A 149 -10.20 -6.85 -21.59
N ILE A 150 -10.44 -8.01 -20.96
CA ILE A 150 -9.50 -8.73 -20.09
C ILE A 150 -9.35 -10.15 -20.61
#